data_AF-A0A830BCL6-F1
#
_entry.id   AF-A0A830BCL6-F1
#
_cell.length_a   1.000
_cell.length_b   1.000
_cell.length_c   1.000
_cell.angle_alpha   90.00
_cell.angle_beta   90.00
_cell.angle_gamma   90.00
#
_symmetry.space_group_name_H-M   'P 1'
#
loop_
_entity.id
_entity.type
_entity.pdbx_description
1 polymer ?
#
loop_
_entity_poly.entity_id
_entity_poly.type
_entity_poly.pdbx_seq_one_letter_code
_entity_poly.pdbx_strand_id
1 'polypeptide(L)' 'MLGVVGILLTKVLTSIAILNVHKWYDAGKSEYFSSSLILFVIVFILFHCVEIRRWQEIKNPGNVNQDPIFKSYILPPDEV' A
#
# COMPACT_ATOMS: atom_id res chain seq x y z
N MET A 1 -2.28 7.04 8.21
CA MET A 1 -1.22 6.99 9.25
C MET A 1 0.15 6.63 8.68
N LEU A 2 0.27 5.60 7.84
CA LEU A 2 1.54 5.11 7.26
C LEU A 2 2.45 6.21 6.67
N GLY A 3 1.90 7.15 5.89
CA GLY A 3 2.71 8.22 5.27
C GLY A 3 3.44 9.11 6.28
N VAL A 4 2.77 9.52 7.37
CA VAL A 4 3.38 10.35 8.42
C VAL A 4 4.49 9.60 9.14
N VAL A 5 4.25 8.32 9.46
CA VAL A 5 5.23 7.45 10.10
C VAL A 5 6.47 7.28 9.21
N GLY A 6 6.28 7.00 7.91
CA GLY A 6 7.39 6.85 6.97
C GLY A 6 8.24 8.12 6.84
N ILE A 7 7.61 9.29 6.78
CA ILE A 7 8.31 10.59 6.71
C ILE A 7 9.11 10.86 7.99
N LEU A 8 8.49 10.68 9.15
CA LEU A 8 9.10 11.05 10.42
C LEU A 8 10.20 10.06 10.81
N LEU A 9 9.93 8.77 10.68
CA LEU A 9 10.86 7.71 11.08
C LEU A 9 12.16 7.78 10.29
N THR A 10 12.07 7.87 8.96
CA THR A 10 13.26 7.98 8.10
C THR A 10 14.06 9.25 8.40
N LYS A 11 13.38 10.38 8.64
CA LYS A 11 14.04 11.63 9.02
C LYS A 11 14.81 11.52 10.34
N VAL A 12 14.23 10.89 11.36
CA VAL A 12 14.88 10.73 12.68
C VAL A 12 16.07 9.78 12.58
N LEU A 13 15.90 8.62 11.93
CA LEU A 13 16.97 7.63 11.77
C LEU A 13 18.15 8.16 10.97
N THR A 14 17.90 8.96 9.92
CA THR A 14 18.96 9.63 9.17
C THR A 14 19.64 10.73 9.99
N SER A 15 18.90 11.43 10.86
CA SER A 15 19.47 12.48 11.73
C SER A 15 20.41 11.92 12.80
N ILE A 16 20.17 10.69 13.26
CA ILE A 16 21.03 9.98 14.23
C ILE A 16 22.13 9.17 13.50
N ALA A 17 22.26 9.34 12.17
CA ALA A 17 23.25 8.68 11.32
C ALA A 17 23.19 7.13 11.28
N ILE A 18 22.03 6.55 11.60
CA ILE A 18 21.80 5.09 11.52
C ILE A 18 21.54 4.65 10.08
N LEU A 19 20.90 5.51 9.28
CA LEU A 19 20.56 5.27 7.88
C LEU A 19 20.99 6.47 7.02
N ASN A 20 21.33 6.21 5.75
CA ASN A 20 21.59 7.27 4.78
C ASN A 20 20.53 7.24 3.66
N VAL A 21 19.37 7.83 3.94
CA VAL A 21 18.23 7.89 3.01
C VAL A 21 17.95 9.34 2.65
N HIS A 22 17.64 9.59 1.38
CA HIS A 22 17.20 10.89 0.89
C HIS A 22 15.97 11.41 1.64
N LYS A 23 15.80 12.74 1.66
CA LYS A 23 14.60 13.35 2.20
C LYS A 23 13.37 12.90 1.39
N TRP A 24 12.24 12.74 2.07
CA TRP A 24 11.03 12.15 1.49
C TRP A 24 10.54 12.83 0.20
N TYR A 25 10.69 14.15 0.10
CA TYR A 25 10.28 14.92 -1.09
C TYR A 25 11.25 14.77 -2.28
N ASP A 26 12.48 14.33 -2.04
CA ASP A 26 13.47 14.03 -3.07
C ASP A 26 13.48 12.54 -3.44
N ALA A 27 12.76 11.69 -2.70
CA ALA A 27 12.69 10.26 -2.96
C ALA A 27 12.24 9.96 -4.41
N GLY A 28 11.28 10.72 -4.96
CA GLY A 28 10.80 10.52 -6.33
C GLY A 28 11.81 10.81 -7.45
N LYS A 29 12.93 11.48 -7.15
CA LYS A 29 14.01 11.78 -8.11
C LYS A 29 15.16 10.78 -8.05
N SER A 30 15.15 9.90 -7.05
CA SER A 30 16.23 8.92 -6.86
C SER A 30 16.16 7.84 -7.93
N GLU A 31 17.31 7.27 -8.28
CA GLU A 31 17.37 6.11 -9.16
C GLU A 31 16.95 4.86 -8.38
N TYR A 32 16.01 4.12 -8.96
CA TYR A 32 15.50 2.86 -8.43
C TYR A 32 15.80 1.73 -9.42
N PHE A 33 15.50 0.49 -9.03
CA PHE A 33 15.71 -0.70 -9.88
C PHE A 33 14.89 -0.68 -11.18
N SER A 34 13.85 0.15 -11.26
CA SER A 34 12.95 0.27 -12.41
C SER A 34 12.54 1.72 -12.61
N SER A 35 11.97 2.01 -13.78
CA SER A 35 11.49 3.36 -14.09
C SER A 35 10.25 3.70 -13.26
N SER A 36 10.08 4.98 -12.94
CA SER A 36 8.96 5.48 -12.13
C SER A 36 7.60 5.15 -12.76
N LEU A 37 7.53 5.07 -14.09
CA LEU A 37 6.32 4.69 -14.82
C LEU A 37 5.94 3.22 -14.58
N ILE A 38 6.91 2.30 -14.62
CA ILE A 38 6.66 0.87 -14.39
C ILE A 38 6.17 0.66 -12.95
N LEU A 39 6.83 1.28 -11.98
CA LEU A 39 6.41 1.24 -10.58
C LEU A 39 4.99 1.80 -10.41
N PHE A 40 4.67 2.91 -11.08
CA PHE A 40 3.35 3.50 -11.05
C PHE A 40 2.28 2.56 -11.62
N VAL A 41 2.52 1.93 -12.77
CA VAL A 41 1.56 1.01 -13.40
C VAL A 41 1.31 -0.21 -12.53
N ILE A 42 2.36 -0.79 -11.94
CA ILE A 42 2.21 -1.95 -11.03
C ILE A 42 1.37 -1.57 -9.82
N VAL A 43 1.68 -0.45 -9.17
CA VAL A 43 0.91 0.07 -8.04
C VAL A 43 -0.54 0.31 -8.45
N PHE A 44 -0.77 0.91 -9.62
CA PHE A 44 -2.11 1.17 -10.12
C PHE A 44 -2.93 -0.12 -10.28
N ILE A 45 -2.37 -1.17 -10.88
CA ILE A 45 -3.05 -2.46 -11.07
C ILE A 45 -3.37 -3.12 -9.72
N LEU A 46 -2.40 -3.13 -8.80
CA LEU A 46 -2.58 -3.75 -7.47
C LEU A 46 -3.63 -3.03 -6.64
N PHE A 47 -3.56 -1.69 -6.56
CA PHE A 47 -4.56 -0.91 -5.84
C PHE A 47 -5.91 -0.97 -6.51
N HIS A 48 -5.98 -0.99 -7.84
CA HIS A 48 -7.25 -1.13 -8.56
C HIS A 48 -7.99 -2.42 -8.17
N CYS A 49 -7.27 -3.54 -8.08
CA CYS A 49 -7.85 -4.81 -7.64
C CYS A 49 -8.40 -4.73 -6.20
N VAL A 50 -7.61 -4.23 -5.25
CA VAL A 50 -7.98 -4.17 -3.83
C VAL A 50 -9.09 -3.15 -3.57
N GLU A 51 -8.98 -1.95 -4.16
CA GLU A 51 -9.95 -0.87 -3.94
C GLU A 51 -11.31 -1.17 -4.56
N ILE A 52 -11.37 -1.86 -5.70
CA ILE A 52 -12.66 -2.29 -6.26
C ILE A 52 -13.36 -3.28 -5.32
N ARG A 53 -12.64 -4.23 -4.73
CA ARG A 53 -13.22 -5.20 -3.78
C ARG A 53 -13.73 -4.48 -2.54
N ARG A 54 -12.94 -3.55 -1.98
CA ARG A 54 -13.38 -2.70 -0.87
C ARG A 54 -14.62 -1.88 -1.23
N TRP A 55 -14.67 -1.34 -2.44
CA TRP A 55 -15.83 -0.58 -2.92
C TRP A 55 -17.08 -1.43 -3.09
N GLN A 56 -16.95 -2.67 -3.58
CA GLN A 56 -18.06 -3.63 -3.65
C GLN A 56 -18.60 -3.98 -2.27
N GLU A 57 -17.72 -4.13 -1.29
CA GLU A 57 -18.07 -4.40 0.10
C GLU A 57 -18.84 -3.22 0.74
N ILE A 58 -18.41 -1.98 0.50
CA ILE A 58 -19.13 -0.77 0.95
C ILE A 58 -20.54 -0.69 0.34
N LYS A 59 -20.70 -1.13 -0.92
CA LYS A 59 -21.99 -1.11 -1.60
C LYS A 59 -22.92 -2.19 -1.10
N ASN A 60 -22.42 -3.41 -0.95
CA ASN A 60 -23.17 -4.59 -0.53
C ASN A 60 -22.31 -5.35 0.50
N PRO A 61 -22.50 -5.12 1.80
CA PRO A 61 -21.72 -5.77 2.83
C PRO A 61 -21.96 -7.29 2.81
N GLY A 62 -20.89 -8.06 3.00
CA GLY A 62 -20.85 -9.51 2.95
C GLY A 62 -20.55 -10.11 1.57
N ASN A 63 -20.53 -9.31 0.49
CA ASN A 63 -20.45 -9.84 -0.88
C ASN A 63 -19.03 -10.28 -1.28
N VAL A 64 -17.99 -9.74 -0.65
CA VAL A 64 -16.59 -9.98 -1.07
C VAL A 64 -15.74 -10.65 0.03
N ASN A 65 -16.39 -11.24 1.03
CA ASN A 65 -15.72 -11.84 2.19
C ASN A 65 -14.98 -13.15 1.92
N GLN A 66 -15.23 -13.78 0.77
CA GLN A 66 -14.59 -15.03 0.38
C GLN A 66 -13.41 -14.78 -0.57
N ASP A 67 -12.32 -15.52 -0.36
CA ASP A 67 -11.20 -15.50 -1.29
C ASP A 67 -11.60 -16.06 -2.66
N PRO A 68 -11.22 -15.39 -3.77
CA PRO A 68 -11.69 -15.76 -5.09
C PRO A 68 -11.02 -17.03 -5.61
N ILE A 69 -9.84 -17.37 -5.07
CA ILE A 69 -9.05 -18.56 -5.43
C ILE A 69 -9.27 -19.68 -4.41
N PHE A 70 -9.21 -19.35 -3.11
CA PHE A 70 -9.30 -20.32 -2.03
C PHE A 70 -10.61 -20.16 -1.27
N LYS A 71 -11.63 -20.91 -1.70
CA LYS A 71 -12.98 -20.85 -1.11
C LYS A 71 -13.06 -21.27 0.36
N SER A 72 -12.02 -21.91 0.88
CA SER A 72 -11.91 -22.32 2.28
C SER A 72 -11.65 -21.15 3.24
N TYR A 73 -11.15 -20.01 2.74
CA TYR A 73 -10.82 -18.86 3.57
C TYR A 73 -11.88 -17.77 3.41
N ILE A 74 -12.48 -17.39 4.53
CA ILE A 74 -13.58 -16.44 4.61
C ILE A 74 -13.27 -15.50 5.78
N LEU A 75 -13.53 -14.21 5.59
CA LEU A 75 -13.46 -13.25 6.68
C LEU A 75 -14.53 -13.56 7.75
N PRO A 76 -14.23 -13.36 9.05
CA PRO A 76 -15.21 -13.55 10.10
C PRO A 76 -16.43 -12.61 9.91
N PRO A 77 -17.65 -13.07 10.21
CA PRO A 77 -18.83 -12.21 10.17
C PRO A 77 -18.71 -11.07 11.19
N ASP A 78 -19.21 -9.88 10.81
CA ASP A 78 -19.34 -8.66 11.64
C ASP A 78 -18.09 -7.76 11.84
N GLU A 79 -17.03 -7.91 11.04
CA GLU A 79 -15.86 -6.99 11.02
C GLU A 79 -15.83 -6.00 9.83
N VAL A 80 -16.97 -5.72 9.19
CA VAL A 80 -17.07 -4.80 8.03
C VAL A 80 -17.66 -3.43 8.35
#